data_AF-A0AAV0L4Y7-F1
#
_entry.id   AF-A0AAV0L4Y7-F1
#
_cell.length_a   1.000
_cell.length_b   1.000
_cell.length_c   1.000
_cell.angle_alpha   90.00
_cell.angle_beta   90.00
_cell.angle_gamma   90.00
#
_symmetry.space_group_name_H-M   'P 1'
#
loop_
_entity.id
_entity.type
_entity.pdbx_description
1 polymer ?
#
loop_
_entity_poly.entity_id
_entity_poly.type
_entity_poly.pdbx_seq_one_letter_code
_entity_poly.pdbx_strand_id
1 'polypeptide(L)'
;MKPSGHIDKVMHKIGGEEVLKHRLRLKTTIMVVKPLALHGSSFRGHDESDDSLNPGNVLVWIGFATKLNDQINSVVLRNAPGSAKYTSPSIQKEILGIIANRVRCKICEEIGDSCFSILVDEAVDEA
;
A
#
# COMPACT_ATOMS: atom_id res chain seq x y z
N MET A 1 -45.52 5.28 9.20
CA MET A 1 -44.83 4.19 8.46
C MET A 1 -43.34 4.48 8.49
N LYS A 2 -42.54 3.62 9.11
CA LYS A 2 -41.07 3.74 9.07
C LYS A 2 -40.60 3.32 7.66
N PRO A 3 -39.81 4.13 6.94
CA PRO A 3 -39.25 3.69 5.67
C PRO A 3 -38.28 2.53 5.94
N SER A 4 -38.44 1.44 5.21
CA SER A 4 -37.61 0.25 5.32
C SER A 4 -36.15 0.57 5.03
N GLY A 5 -35.29 0.31 6.00
CA GLY A 5 -33.84 0.43 5.89
C GLY A 5 -33.27 -0.70 5.03
N HIS A 6 -33.51 -0.66 3.72
CA HIS A 6 -32.79 -1.53 2.79
C HIS A 6 -31.42 -0.93 2.48
N ILE A 7 -30.38 -1.60 2.96
CA ILE A 7 -28.96 -1.36 2.65
C ILE A 7 -28.75 -1.27 1.12
N ASP A 8 -29.59 -1.95 0.36
CA ASP A 8 -29.58 -2.00 -1.11
C ASP A 8 -29.76 -0.63 -1.78
N LYS A 9 -30.41 0.34 -1.11
CA LYS A 9 -30.51 1.74 -1.61
C LYS A 9 -29.33 2.62 -1.18
N VAL A 10 -28.59 2.23 -0.14
CA VAL A 10 -27.44 2.98 0.41
C VAL A 10 -26.14 2.57 -0.28
N MET A 11 -26.09 1.42 -0.97
CA MET A 11 -25.13 1.14 -2.04
C MET A 11 -25.39 2.02 -3.27
N HIS A 12 -25.47 3.33 -3.04
CA HIS A 12 -25.36 4.37 -4.04
C HIS A 12 -24.23 3.94 -4.97
N LYS A 13 -24.59 3.58 -6.20
CA LYS A 13 -23.69 3.19 -7.29
C LYS A 13 -22.46 4.09 -7.19
N ILE A 14 -21.34 3.56 -6.68
CA ILE A 14 -20.13 4.36 -6.46
C ILE A 14 -19.83 4.98 -7.81
N GLY A 15 -19.91 6.32 -7.89
CA GLY A 15 -19.77 7.03 -9.15
C GLY A 15 -18.43 6.69 -9.79
N GLY A 16 -18.37 6.68 -11.13
CA GLY A 16 -17.11 6.40 -11.85
C GLY A 16 -15.94 7.26 -11.37
N GLU A 17 -16.23 8.51 -10.99
CA GLU A 17 -15.26 9.43 -10.39
C GLU A 17 -14.69 8.92 -9.05
N GLU A 18 -15.54 8.42 -8.15
CA GLU A 18 -15.09 7.88 -6.86
C GLU A 18 -14.25 6.60 -7.02
N VAL A 19 -14.58 5.78 -8.03
CA VAL A 19 -13.75 4.63 -8.41
C VAL A 19 -12.37 5.09 -8.88
N LEU A 20 -12.30 6.14 -9.70
CA LEU A 20 -11.01 6.71 -10.15
C LEU A 20 -10.20 7.27 -8.98
N LYS A 21 -10.83 8.00 -8.06
CA LYS A 21 -10.17 8.49 -6.84
C LYS A 21 -9.65 7.33 -5.98
N HIS A 22 -10.43 6.27 -5.79
CA HIS A 22 -10.03 5.07 -5.06
C HIS A 22 -8.81 4.40 -5.71
N ARG A 23 -8.82 4.24 -7.03
CA ARG A 23 -7.68 3.71 -7.79
C ARG A 23 -6.46 4.60 -7.69
N LEU A 24 -6.62 5.93 -7.71
CA LEU A 24 -5.50 6.87 -7.59
C LEU A 24 -4.84 6.77 -6.21
N ARG A 25 -5.63 6.68 -5.13
CA ARG A 25 -5.12 6.46 -3.77
C ARG A 25 -4.34 5.15 -3.64
N LEU A 26 -4.92 4.05 -4.12
CA LEU A 26 -4.27 2.73 -4.10
C LEU A 26 -2.98 2.73 -4.94
N LYS A 27 -3.03 3.29 -6.16
CA LYS A 27 -1.86 3.42 -7.04
C LYS A 27 -0.75 4.22 -6.37
N THR A 28 -1.08 5.33 -5.72
CA THR A 28 -0.11 6.15 -4.98
C THR A 28 0.57 5.33 -3.88
N THR A 29 -0.20 4.58 -3.10
CA THR A 29 0.33 3.72 -2.04
C THR A 29 1.25 2.64 -2.60
N ILE A 30 0.86 1.97 -3.69
CA ILE A 30 1.71 0.96 -4.36
C ILE A 30 3.01 1.57 -4.89
N MET A 31 2.94 2.76 -5.50
CA MET A 31 4.12 3.47 -6.01
C MET A 31 5.12 3.84 -4.90
N VAL A 32 4.65 4.06 -3.67
CA VAL A 32 5.50 4.33 -2.51
C VAL A 32 6.03 3.05 -1.86
N VAL A 33 5.18 2.04 -1.67
CA VAL A 33 5.56 0.77 -1.03
C VAL A 33 6.61 0.01 -1.85
N LYS A 34 6.46 -0.03 -3.18
CA LYS A 34 7.35 -0.78 -4.07
C LYS A 34 8.84 -0.41 -3.93
N PRO A 35 9.25 0.87 -4.06
CA PRO A 35 10.66 1.25 -3.91
C PRO A 35 11.15 1.07 -2.46
N LEU A 36 10.32 1.26 -1.44
CA LEU A 36 10.72 0.99 -0.06
C LEU A 36 11.05 -0.50 0.15
N ALA A 37 10.21 -1.38 -0.40
CA ALA A 37 10.44 -2.82 -0.38
C ALA A 37 11.74 -3.21 -1.11
N LEU A 38 11.96 -2.62 -2.28
CA LEU A 38 13.13 -2.91 -3.11
C LEU A 38 14.45 -2.57 -2.40
N HIS A 39 14.48 -1.48 -1.64
CA HIS A 39 15.68 -1.02 -0.93
C HIS A 39 15.73 -1.49 0.54
N GLY A 40 14.84 -2.39 0.97
CA GLY A 40 14.81 -2.86 2.36
C GLY A 40 14.55 -1.75 3.40
N SER A 41 13.93 -0.65 3.00
CA SER A 41 13.66 0.48 3.89
C SER A 41 12.48 0.18 4.82
N SER A 42 12.51 0.69 6.05
CA SER A 42 11.38 0.58 6.97
C SER A 42 10.15 1.31 6.40
N PHE A 43 8.94 0.78 6.62
CA PHE A 43 7.72 1.39 6.07
C PHE A 43 7.07 2.34 7.09
N ARG A 44 7.15 1.98 8.37
CA ARG A 44 6.35 2.55 9.46
C ARG A 44 7.24 3.31 10.42
N GLY A 45 6.69 4.39 10.96
CA GLY A 45 7.31 5.12 12.06
C GLY A 45 6.97 4.46 13.40
N HIS A 46 7.70 4.86 14.45
CA HIS A 46 7.30 4.55 15.82
C HIS A 46 6.02 5.29 16.20
N ASP A 47 5.94 6.57 15.84
CA ASP A 47 4.76 7.42 15.99
C ASP A 47 4.31 7.89 14.60
N GLU A 48 3.11 7.51 14.18
CA GLU A 48 2.48 7.91 12.90
C GLU A 48 1.42 9.02 13.11
N SER A 49 1.44 9.71 14.26
CA SER A 49 0.58 10.87 14.51
C SER A 49 0.89 12.04 13.56
N ASP A 50 -0.08 12.94 13.36
CA ASP A 50 0.09 14.09 12.46
C ASP A 50 1.18 15.07 12.94
N ASP A 51 1.48 15.09 14.24
CA ASP A 51 2.50 15.93 14.87
C ASP A 51 3.87 15.25 14.96
N SER A 52 3.98 14.00 14.50
CA SER A 52 5.23 13.25 14.53
C SER A 52 6.28 13.89 13.62
N LEU A 53 7.50 14.05 14.15
CA LEU A 53 8.66 14.48 13.35
C LEU A 53 9.09 13.41 12.34
N ASN A 54 8.77 12.14 12.60
CA ASN A 54 9.07 11.02 11.73
C ASN A 54 7.91 10.02 11.70
N PRO A 55 6.83 10.33 10.94
CA PRO A 55 5.63 9.49 10.83
C PRO A 55 5.85 8.19 10.06
N GLY A 56 7.10 7.89 9.67
CA GLY A 56 7.45 6.73 8.86
C GLY A 56 7.52 7.03 7.38
N ASN A 57 8.33 6.24 6.68
CA ASN A 57 8.67 6.49 5.28
C ASN A 57 7.44 6.48 4.36
N VAL A 58 6.45 5.62 4.58
CA VAL A 58 5.26 5.60 3.70
C VAL A 58 4.51 6.94 3.75
N LEU A 59 4.29 7.50 4.95
CA LEU A 59 3.59 8.78 5.10
C LEU A 59 4.42 9.95 4.55
N VAL A 60 5.73 9.94 4.79
CA VAL A 60 6.67 10.94 4.23
C VAL A 60 6.63 10.94 2.70
N TRP A 61 6.73 9.77 2.07
CA TRP A 61 6.74 9.65 0.61
C TRP A 61 5.38 9.95 -0.03
N ILE A 62 4.26 9.61 0.63
CA ILE A 62 2.93 10.05 0.17
C ILE A 62 2.82 11.57 0.26
N GLY A 63 3.28 12.19 1.36
CA GLY A 63 3.32 13.64 1.51
C GLY A 63 4.25 14.34 0.51
N PHE A 64 5.32 13.67 0.07
CA PHE A 64 6.12 14.15 -1.05
C PHE A 64 5.35 14.08 -2.36
N ALA A 65 4.64 12.98 -2.63
CA ALA A 65 3.83 12.82 -3.84
C ALA A 65 2.70 13.88 -3.95
N THR A 66 2.11 14.31 -2.83
CA THR A 66 1.09 15.38 -2.86
C THR A 66 1.67 16.73 -3.28
N LYS A 67 2.93 17.03 -2.95
CA LYS A 67 3.60 18.28 -3.36
C LYS A 67 3.89 18.31 -4.87
N LEU A 68 3.96 17.15 -5.51
CA LEU A 68 4.24 17.03 -6.94
C LEU A 68 2.99 16.96 -7.81
N ASN A 69 1.83 16.61 -7.24
CA ASN A 69 0.63 16.37 -8.02
C ASN A 69 -0.64 16.71 -7.24
N ASP A 70 -1.34 17.76 -7.69
CA ASP A 70 -2.58 18.23 -7.09
C ASP A 70 -3.72 17.20 -7.13
N GLN A 71 -3.77 16.34 -8.14
CA GLN A 71 -4.76 15.26 -8.20
C GLN A 71 -4.51 14.24 -7.09
N ILE A 72 -3.25 13.88 -6.82
CA ILE A 72 -2.89 13.00 -5.70
C ILE A 72 -3.22 13.71 -4.38
N ASN A 73 -2.81 14.98 -4.24
CA ASN A 73 -3.09 15.79 -3.06
C ASN A 73 -4.58 15.79 -2.73
N SER A 74 -5.45 15.97 -3.73
CA SER A 74 -6.90 16.03 -3.55
C SER A 74 -7.55 14.74 -3.04
N VAL A 75 -6.85 13.60 -3.05
CA VAL A 75 -7.45 12.30 -2.71
C VAL A 75 -6.77 11.52 -1.59
N VAL A 76 -5.53 11.82 -1.20
CA VAL A 76 -4.77 11.02 -0.20
C VAL A 76 -4.73 11.67 1.19
N LEU A 77 -4.17 10.96 2.18
CA LEU A 77 -3.98 11.43 3.56
C LEU A 77 -5.30 11.92 4.17
N ARG A 78 -5.35 13.19 4.61
CA ARG A 78 -6.54 13.82 5.20
C ARG A 78 -7.71 13.99 4.22
N ASN A 79 -7.45 13.96 2.91
CA ASN A 79 -8.47 14.10 1.88
C ASN A 79 -9.09 12.76 1.47
N ALA A 80 -8.58 11.63 1.98
CA ALA A 80 -9.18 10.32 1.75
C ALA A 80 -10.39 10.10 2.67
N PRO A 81 -11.53 9.60 2.14
CA PRO A 81 -12.72 9.37 2.94
C PRO A 81 -12.56 8.12 3.84
N GLY A 82 -12.81 8.28 5.14
CA GLY A 82 -12.89 7.17 6.10
C GLY A 82 -11.65 6.26 6.08
N SER A 83 -11.88 4.97 5.81
CA SER A 83 -10.85 3.91 5.78
C SER A 83 -10.09 3.82 4.45
N ALA A 84 -10.47 4.59 3.42
CA ALA A 84 -9.84 4.54 2.10
C ALA A 84 -8.47 5.24 2.04
N LYS A 85 -7.70 5.26 3.13
CA LYS A 85 -6.36 5.87 3.18
C LYS A 85 -5.27 4.94 2.63
N TYR A 86 -5.44 3.62 2.77
CA TYR A 86 -4.44 2.58 2.45
C TYR A 86 -3.08 2.70 3.15
N THR A 87 -2.96 3.60 4.12
CA THR A 87 -1.71 3.83 4.86
C THR A 87 -1.58 2.95 6.10
N SER A 88 -2.58 2.12 6.41
CA SER A 88 -2.57 1.27 7.60
C SER A 88 -1.54 0.14 7.49
N PRO A 89 -1.05 -0.41 8.63
CA PRO A 89 -0.04 -1.47 8.61
C PRO A 89 -0.48 -2.70 7.85
N SER A 90 -1.73 -3.11 8.04
CA SER A 90 -2.29 -4.30 7.44
C SER A 90 -2.32 -4.19 5.92
N ILE A 91 -2.75 -3.04 5.39
CA ILE A 91 -2.83 -2.80 3.95
C ILE A 91 -1.43 -2.72 3.33
N GLN A 92 -0.47 -2.05 3.99
CA GLN A 92 0.92 -2.01 3.52
C GLN A 92 1.52 -3.42 3.43
N LYS A 93 1.28 -4.27 4.44
CA LYS A 93 1.72 -5.67 4.45
C LYS A 93 1.04 -6.51 3.37
N GLU A 94 -0.25 -6.30 3.13
CA GLU A 94 -0.99 -6.98 2.07
C GLU A 94 -0.43 -6.63 0.68
N ILE A 95 -0.20 -5.34 0.40
CA ILE A 95 0.45 -4.88 -0.82
C ILE A 95 1.83 -5.53 -0.98
N LEU A 96 2.62 -5.55 0.09
CA LEU A 96 3.94 -6.19 0.09
C LEU A 96 3.85 -7.68 -0.22
N GLY A 97 2.88 -8.39 0.38
CA GLY A 97 2.62 -9.80 0.12
C GLY A 97 2.25 -10.08 -1.34
N ILE A 98 1.41 -9.22 -1.94
CA ILE A 98 1.06 -9.30 -3.38
C ILE A 98 2.30 -9.08 -4.25
N ILE A 99 3.13 -8.08 -3.93
CA ILE A 99 4.37 -7.80 -4.67
C ILE A 99 5.32 -9.00 -4.57
N ALA A 100 5.56 -9.52 -3.36
CA ALA A 100 6.41 -10.68 -3.11
C ALA A 100 5.90 -11.92 -3.87
N ASN A 101 4.58 -12.13 -3.90
CA ASN A 101 3.97 -13.22 -4.65
C ASN A 101 4.22 -13.09 -6.15
N ARG A 102 4.05 -11.89 -6.72
CA ARG A 102 4.33 -11.64 -8.15
C ARG A 102 5.79 -11.85 -8.50
N VAL A 103 6.72 -11.37 -7.66
CA VAL A 103 8.15 -11.57 -7.87
C VAL A 103 8.50 -13.05 -7.84
N ARG A 104 8.02 -13.78 -6.84
CA ARG A 104 8.23 -15.23 -6.74
C ARG A 104 7.65 -15.99 -7.94
N CYS A 105 6.41 -15.69 -8.34
CA CYS A 105 5.82 -16.29 -9.54
C CYS A 105 6.68 -16.03 -10.78
N LYS A 106 7.18 -14.80 -10.93
CA LYS A 106 8.03 -14.45 -12.08
C LYS A 106 9.35 -15.20 -12.10
N ILE A 107 9.99 -15.36 -10.94
CA ILE A 107 11.21 -16.16 -10.80
C ILE A 107 10.92 -17.63 -11.14
N CYS A 108 9.83 -18.20 -10.63
CA CYS A 108 9.44 -19.59 -10.95
C CYS A 108 9.16 -19.77 -12.45
N GLU A 109 8.49 -18.83 -13.09
CA GLU A 109 8.26 -18.83 -14.54
C GLU A 109 9.57 -18.78 -15.34
N GLU A 110 10.55 -17.99 -14.88
CA GLU A 110 11.86 -17.85 -15.53
C GLU A 110 12.72 -19.11 -15.38
N ILE A 111 12.63 -19.81 -14.25
CA ILE A 111 13.28 -21.10 -14.04
C ILE A 111 12.61 -22.19 -14.91
N GLY A 112 11.27 -22.18 -14.97
CA GLY A 112 10.49 -23.21 -15.66
C GLY A 112 10.77 -24.60 -15.09
N ASP A 113 11.05 -25.56 -15.97
CA ASP A 113 11.42 -26.94 -15.61
C ASP A 113 12.94 -27.16 -15.52
N SER A 114 13.73 -26.09 -15.47
CA SER A 114 15.19 -26.18 -15.42
C SER A 114 15.68 -26.74 -14.09
N CYS A 115 16.82 -27.43 -14.10
CA CYS A 115 17.51 -27.81 -12.87
C CYS A 115 18.03 -26.56 -12.14
N PHE A 116 17.86 -26.53 -10.82
CA PHE A 116 18.40 -25.50 -9.95
C PHE A 116 19.18 -26.13 -8.79
N SER A 117 20.08 -25.36 -8.19
CA SER A 117 20.79 -25.76 -6.97
C SER A 117 20.41 -24.79 -5.84
N ILE A 118 20.36 -25.31 -4.60
CA ILE A 118 20.12 -24.51 -3.41
C ILE A 118 21.46 -24.38 -2.67
N LEU A 119 21.92 -23.15 -2.51
CA LEU A 119 23.04 -22.82 -1.64
C LEU A 119 22.48 -22.35 -0.30
N VAL A 120 22.88 -23.01 0.79
CA VAL A 120 22.47 -22.66 2.14
C VAL A 120 23.66 -21.95 2.81
N ASP A 121 23.46 -20.69 3.20
CA ASP A 121 24.41 -19.91 3.97
C ASP A 121 23.88 -19.79 5.40
N GLU A 122 24.68 -20.23 6.37
CA GLU A 122 24.32 -20.22 7.80
C GLU A 122 25.16 -19.17 8.53
N ALA A 123 24.48 -18.25 9.22
CA ALA A 123 25.10 -17.25 10.08
C ALA A 123 24.68 -17.53 11.54
N VAL A 124 25.64 -17.43 12.46
CA VAL A 124 25.40 -17.55 13.89
C VAL A 124 25.35 -16.15 14.49
N ASP A 125 24.25 -15.81 15.16
CA ASP A 125 24.17 -14.59 15.96
C ASP A 125 25.01 -14.75 17.24
N GLU A 126 25.94 -13.84 17.48
CA GLU A 126 26.63 -13.76 18.78
C GLU A 126 25.65 -13.26 19.85
N ALA A 127 25.59 -13.98 20.97
CA ALA A 127 24.71 -13.70 22.10
C ALA A 127 25.18 -12.53 22.98
#